data_AF-A0A7S1DD43-F1
#
_entry.id   AF-A0A7S1DD43-F1
#
_cell.length_a   1.000
_cell.length_b   1.000
_cell.length_c   1.000
_cell.angle_alpha   90.00
_cell.angle_beta   90.00
_cell.angle_gamma   90.00
#
_symmetry.space_group_name_H-M   'P 1'
#
loop_
_entity.id
_entity.type
_entity.pdbx_description
1 polymer ?
#
loop_
_entity_poly.entity_id
_entity_poly.type
_entity_poly.pdbx_seq_one_letter_code
_entity_poly.pdbx_strand_id
1 'polypeptide(L)'
;LNVGDIILFDYQIDHRGGQNTSPELRPMVFVTYARQWYRDSNFDTSHFDDEESQDALVSNARFAMPDKMEDCTETECLHVETIRDFAQDSSEGERYGDQHLQAEEERAFPQNFRIGNKDVAGGGSFYANGKHLMSLRPGQSGMVSLPVGTSLTFQSDQGAILKEWKIV
;
A
#
# COMPACT_ATOMS: atom_id res chain seq x y z
N LEU A 1 -9.37 1.01 25.10
CA LEU A 1 -8.08 1.55 25.57
C LEU A 1 -8.38 2.53 26.67
N ASN A 2 -7.75 2.32 27.82
CA ASN A 2 -7.78 3.23 28.95
C ASN A 2 -6.59 4.21 28.86
N VAL A 3 -6.62 5.23 29.71
CA VAL A 3 -5.49 6.17 29.83
C VAL A 3 -4.26 5.40 30.33
N GLY A 4 -3.16 5.49 29.58
CA GLY A 4 -1.91 4.80 29.86
C GLY A 4 -1.70 3.51 29.05
N ASP A 5 -2.73 3.02 28.36
CA ASP A 5 -2.56 1.90 27.43
C ASP A 5 -1.73 2.35 26.22
N ILE A 6 -0.87 1.45 25.73
CA ILE A 6 -0.03 1.68 24.56
C ILE A 6 -0.40 0.64 23.50
N ILE A 7 -0.62 1.10 22.27
CA ILE A 7 -0.70 0.23 21.10
C ILE A 7 0.62 0.35 20.34
N LEU A 8 1.26 -0.79 20.10
CA LEU A 8 2.38 -0.91 19.18
C LEU A 8 1.89 -1.68 17.96
N PHE A 9 2.18 -1.15 16.78
CA PHE A 9 1.85 -1.81 15.53
C PHE A 9 2.95 -1.56 14.50
N ASP A 10 3.05 -2.46 13.51
CA ASP A 10 3.95 -2.30 12.38
C ASP A 10 3.37 -1.24 11.43
N TYR A 11 4.20 -0.29 11.00
CA TYR A 11 3.79 0.79 10.09
C TYR A 11 3.30 0.28 8.72
N GLN A 12 3.60 -0.97 8.36
CA GLN A 12 3.08 -1.61 7.15
C GLN A 12 1.63 -2.09 7.28
N ILE A 13 1.08 -2.16 8.50
CA ILE A 13 -0.32 -2.53 8.73
C ILE A 13 -1.20 -1.36 8.30
N ASP A 14 -2.12 -1.62 7.37
CA ASP A 14 -3.14 -0.65 7.02
C ASP A 14 -4.08 -0.43 8.20
N HIS A 15 -4.16 0.82 8.67
CA HIS A 15 -4.96 1.20 9.82
C HIS A 15 -5.49 2.63 9.63
N ARG A 16 -6.65 2.90 10.23
CA ARG A 16 -7.26 4.23 10.20
C ARG A 16 -7.93 4.55 11.52
N GLY A 17 -7.85 5.82 11.93
CA GLY A 17 -8.65 6.33 13.04
C GLY A 17 -10.13 6.32 12.69
N GLY A 18 -10.97 5.68 13.52
CA GLY A 18 -12.42 5.76 13.39
C GLY A 18 -12.97 7.10 13.86
N GLN A 19 -14.19 7.43 13.44
CA GLN A 19 -14.89 8.65 13.87
C GLN A 19 -15.11 8.65 15.39
N ASN A 20 -14.86 9.79 16.05
CA ASN A 20 -15.22 9.98 17.45
C ASN A 20 -16.71 10.37 17.55
N THR A 21 -17.55 9.46 18.02
CA THR A 21 -19.00 9.69 18.21
C THR A 21 -19.34 10.18 19.62
N SER A 22 -18.35 10.25 20.52
CA SER A 22 -18.51 10.75 21.89
C SER A 22 -18.40 12.28 21.93
N PRO A 23 -19.10 12.96 22.86
CA PRO A 23 -18.84 14.37 23.15
C PRO A 23 -17.47 14.61 23.82
N GLU A 24 -16.80 13.56 24.29
CA GLU A 24 -15.49 13.65 24.94
C GLU A 24 -14.33 13.70 23.94
N LEU A 25 -13.30 14.49 24.25
CA LEU A 25 -12.07 14.51 23.47
C LEU A 25 -11.31 13.19 23.61
N ARG A 26 -10.69 12.75 22.51
CA ARG A 26 -9.82 11.56 22.47
C ARG A 26 -8.37 11.97 22.19
N PRO A 27 -7.66 12.55 23.17
CA PRO A 27 -6.26 12.89 22.99
C PRO A 27 -5.41 11.63 22.85
N MET A 28 -4.46 11.64 21.92
CA MET A 28 -3.53 10.55 21.69
C MET A 28 -2.13 11.13 21.46
N VAL A 29 -1.10 10.42 21.92
CA VAL A 29 0.29 10.71 21.59
C VAL A 29 0.74 9.68 20.58
N PHE A 30 1.22 10.16 19.43
CA PHE A 30 1.74 9.32 18.37
C PHE A 30 3.26 9.41 18.35
N VAL A 31 3.94 8.26 18.40
CA VAL A 31 5.39 8.16 18.35
C VAL A 31 5.76 7.10 17.34
N THR A 32 6.49 7.50 16.30
CA THR A 32 7.05 6.58 15.31
C THR A 32 8.49 6.29 15.65
N TYR A 33 8.83 5.02 15.86
CA TYR A 33 10.22 4.58 15.85
C TYR A 33 10.56 4.05 14.46
N ALA A 34 11.50 4.69 13.79
CA ALA A 34 11.92 4.30 12.47
C ALA A 34 13.44 4.31 12.33
N ARG A 35 13.95 3.57 11.34
CA ARG A 35 15.36 3.63 10.97
C ARG A 35 15.66 4.99 10.33
N GLN A 36 16.92 5.43 10.42
CA GLN A 36 17.34 6.76 9.93
C GLN A 36 17.07 6.99 8.44
N TRP A 37 17.02 5.95 7.63
CA TRP A 37 16.72 6.05 6.19
C TRP A 37 15.22 6.20 5.89
N TYR A 38 14.36 5.96 6.87
CA TYR A 38 12.92 6.04 6.70
C TYR A 38 12.46 7.48 6.95
N ARG A 39 11.76 8.05 5.97
CA ARG A 39 11.16 9.39 6.06
C ARG A 39 9.65 9.26 5.96
N ASP A 40 8.96 9.67 7.01
CA ASP A 40 7.50 9.73 7.03
C ASP A 40 7.04 10.97 6.26
N SER A 41 6.33 10.78 5.15
CA SER A 41 5.79 11.89 4.36
C SER A 41 4.65 12.64 5.04
N ASN A 42 4.07 12.07 6.11
CA ASN A 42 2.97 12.69 6.85
C ASN A 42 3.45 13.82 7.77
N PHE A 43 4.75 13.91 8.05
CA PHE A 43 5.33 14.95 8.88
C PHE A 43 6.35 15.74 8.07
N ASP A 44 6.14 17.05 7.99
CA ASP A 44 7.10 17.93 7.32
C ASP A 44 8.34 18.10 8.20
N THR A 45 9.44 17.47 7.77
CA THR A 45 10.71 17.51 8.50
C THR A 45 11.60 18.69 8.08
N SER A 46 11.16 19.57 7.17
CA SER A 46 11.93 20.73 6.69
C SER A 46 12.29 21.76 7.78
N HIS A 47 11.69 21.62 8.97
CA HIS A 47 12.00 22.44 10.13
C HIS A 47 13.18 21.92 10.96
N PHE A 48 13.76 20.77 10.62
CA PHE A 48 14.85 20.12 11.37
C PHE A 48 16.17 20.08 10.60
N ASP A 49 16.31 20.88 9.53
CA ASP A 49 17.49 20.93 8.64
C ASP A 49 18.67 21.72 9.25
N ASP A 50 19.15 21.31 10.42
CA ASP A 50 20.55 21.54 10.77
C ASP A 50 21.38 20.47 10.04
N GLU A 51 21.80 20.82 8.82
CA GLU A 51 22.38 19.98 7.76
C GLU A 51 23.65 19.18 8.15
N GLU A 52 24.24 19.41 9.32
CA GLU A 52 25.56 18.88 9.65
C GLU A 52 25.58 17.40 10.10
N SER A 53 24.41 16.77 10.33
CA SER A 53 24.36 15.44 10.98
C SER A 53 23.89 14.26 10.11
N GLN A 54 23.31 14.49 8.92
CA GLN A 54 22.59 13.42 8.19
C GLN A 54 23.35 12.84 6.97
N ASP A 55 24.25 13.59 6.34
CA ASP A 55 24.85 13.19 5.06
C ASP A 55 25.86 12.03 5.13
N ALA A 56 26.47 11.78 6.29
CA ALA A 56 27.44 10.69 6.45
C ALA A 56 26.79 9.28 6.55
N LEU A 57 25.50 9.20 6.88
CA LEU A 57 24.82 7.93 7.21
C LEU A 57 24.05 7.32 6.03
N VAL A 58 23.65 8.12 5.04
CA VAL A 58 22.90 7.66 3.86
C VAL A 58 23.83 7.09 2.79
N SER A 59 25.09 7.53 2.73
CA SER A 59 26.06 7.14 1.68
C SER A 59 26.56 5.69 1.75
N ASN A 60 26.31 4.98 2.86
CA ASN A 60 26.77 3.60 3.08
C ASN A 60 25.65 2.55 3.18
N ALA A 61 24.38 2.93 2.96
CA ALA A 61 23.28 1.99 3.05
C ALA A 61 23.22 1.09 1.80
N ARG A 62 23.80 -0.11 1.90
CA ARG A 62 23.55 -1.21 0.95
C ARG A 62 22.25 -1.91 1.33
N PHE A 63 21.30 -1.96 0.39
CA PHE A 63 20.18 -2.90 0.50
C PHE A 63 20.69 -4.31 0.18
N ALA A 64 20.42 -5.27 1.05
CA ALA A 64 20.57 -6.68 0.72
C ALA A 64 19.29 -7.13 -0.01
N MET A 65 19.32 -7.10 -1.33
CA MET A 65 18.39 -7.89 -2.14
C MET A 65 19.13 -9.18 -2.55
N PRO A 66 18.50 -10.37 -2.47
CA PRO A 66 19.13 -11.59 -2.95
C PRO A 66 19.36 -11.51 -4.47
N ASP A 67 20.56 -11.91 -4.91
CA ASP A 67 21.03 -11.72 -6.30
C ASP A 67 20.26 -12.54 -7.35
N LYS A 68 19.52 -13.58 -6.96
CA LYS A 68 18.61 -14.34 -7.82
C LYS A 68 17.44 -14.89 -7.02
N MET A 69 16.22 -14.50 -7.38
CA MET A 69 15.00 -15.20 -7.01
C MET A 69 14.74 -16.24 -8.12
N GLU A 70 15.45 -17.36 -8.09
CA GLU A 70 15.10 -18.54 -8.90
C GLU A 70 14.48 -19.57 -7.94
N ASP A 71 13.21 -19.90 -8.20
CA ASP A 71 12.37 -20.91 -7.55
C ASP A 71 12.28 -20.87 -6.02
N CYS A 72 11.40 -20.01 -5.51
CA CYS A 72 10.66 -20.30 -4.29
C CYS A 72 9.17 -20.29 -4.63
N THR A 73 8.54 -21.46 -4.64
CA THR A 73 7.08 -21.56 -4.71
C THR A 73 6.47 -20.89 -3.49
N GLU A 74 5.41 -20.09 -3.70
CA GLU A 74 4.82 -19.11 -2.77
C GLU A 74 4.40 -19.62 -1.37
N THR A 75 4.54 -20.91 -1.06
CA THR A 75 3.97 -21.52 0.14
C THR A 75 4.96 -21.82 1.27
N GLU A 76 6.27 -21.65 1.09
CA GLU A 76 7.26 -22.04 2.14
C GLU A 76 8.09 -20.89 2.74
N CYS A 77 8.01 -19.66 2.22
CA CYS A 77 8.75 -18.51 2.80
C CYS A 77 7.99 -17.72 3.88
N LEU A 78 6.77 -18.13 4.23
CA LEU A 78 5.98 -17.55 5.33
C LEU A 78 5.41 -18.67 6.21
N HIS A 79 6.28 -19.49 6.78
CA HIS A 79 5.95 -20.18 8.02
C HIS A 79 6.26 -19.26 9.21
N VAL A 80 5.37 -18.29 9.43
CA VAL A 80 5.20 -17.66 10.74
C VAL A 80 4.08 -18.42 11.44
N GLU A 81 4.37 -19.65 11.83
CA GLU A 81 3.63 -20.26 12.93
C GLU A 81 4.12 -19.58 14.21
N THR A 82 3.24 -18.81 14.84
CA THR A 82 3.01 -18.64 16.30
C THR A 82 2.60 -17.19 16.64
N ILE A 83 1.40 -16.79 16.22
CA ILE A 83 0.58 -15.81 16.96
C ILE A 83 -0.87 -16.31 16.94
N ARG A 84 -1.11 -17.45 17.58
CA ARG A 84 -2.47 -18.00 17.75
C ARG A 84 -2.95 -18.09 19.20
N ASP A 85 -2.14 -17.68 20.18
CA ASP A 85 -2.47 -17.86 21.59
C ASP A 85 -2.94 -16.57 22.31
N PHE A 86 -3.36 -15.52 21.59
CA PHE A 86 -3.84 -14.28 22.23
C PHE A 86 -5.32 -13.94 21.96
N ALA A 87 -6.07 -14.81 21.27
CA ALA A 87 -7.46 -14.55 20.87
C ALA A 87 -8.48 -15.57 21.43
N GLN A 88 -8.26 -16.06 22.65
CA GLN A 88 -9.23 -16.88 23.39
C GLN A 88 -9.46 -16.30 24.79
N ASP A 89 -10.06 -15.11 24.87
CA ASP A 89 -10.95 -14.79 26.01
C ASP A 89 -11.85 -13.58 25.68
N SER A 90 -12.99 -13.83 25.04
CA SER A 90 -14.16 -12.92 25.06
C SER A 90 -15.39 -13.61 24.49
N SER A 91 -15.80 -14.72 25.11
CA SER A 91 -17.17 -15.20 24.98
C SER A 91 -18.05 -14.45 25.97
N GLU A 92 -18.89 -13.53 25.50
CA GLU A 92 -20.31 -13.40 25.91
C GLU A 92 -21.02 -12.18 25.28
N GLY A 93 -22.21 -12.44 24.71
CA GLY A 93 -23.28 -11.48 24.37
C GLY A 93 -23.12 -10.72 23.04
N GLU A 94 -24.09 -10.62 22.13
CA GLU A 94 -25.49 -11.03 22.02
C GLU A 94 -25.80 -11.17 20.51
N ARG A 95 -26.66 -12.14 20.14
CA ARG A 95 -27.19 -12.25 18.78
C ARG A 95 -28.20 -11.13 18.53
N TYR A 96 -27.91 -10.22 17.60
CA TYR A 96 -28.90 -9.28 17.08
C TYR A 96 -28.97 -9.35 15.55
N GLY A 97 -30.08 -9.90 15.06
CA GLY A 97 -30.71 -9.56 13.78
C GLY A 97 -30.05 -10.07 12.50
N ASP A 98 -30.50 -11.22 12.02
CA ASP A 98 -30.54 -11.55 10.59
C ASP A 98 -31.35 -10.47 9.85
N GLN A 99 -30.67 -9.46 9.32
CA GLN A 99 -31.18 -8.71 8.19
C GLN A 99 -30.53 -9.29 6.95
N HIS A 100 -31.36 -9.90 6.10
CA HIS A 100 -31.04 -10.20 4.71
C HIS A 100 -30.65 -8.89 4.00
N LEU A 101 -29.38 -8.52 4.11
CA LEU A 101 -28.75 -7.55 3.22
C LEU A 101 -28.71 -8.22 1.86
N GLN A 102 -29.62 -7.80 0.99
CA GLN A 102 -29.45 -8.01 -0.43
C GLN A 102 -28.08 -7.42 -0.78
N ALA A 103 -27.18 -8.27 -1.28
CA ALA A 103 -25.90 -7.84 -1.78
C ALA A 103 -26.17 -6.84 -2.92
N GLU A 104 -26.21 -5.55 -2.59
CA GLU A 104 -26.11 -4.50 -3.58
C GLU A 104 -24.82 -4.79 -4.34
N GLU A 105 -24.93 -4.99 -5.65
CA GLU A 105 -23.78 -5.09 -6.55
C GLU A 105 -22.78 -4.02 -6.14
N GLU A 106 -21.64 -4.45 -5.57
CA GLU A 106 -20.59 -3.55 -5.13
C GLU A 106 -20.21 -2.70 -6.34
N ARG A 107 -20.73 -1.47 -6.37
CA ARG A 107 -20.39 -0.52 -7.41
C ARG A 107 -18.92 -0.23 -7.23
N ALA A 108 -18.09 -0.90 -8.03
CA ALA A 108 -16.66 -0.73 -8.02
C ALA A 108 -16.36 0.75 -8.28
N PHE A 109 -16.01 1.47 -7.21
CA PHE A 109 -15.71 2.89 -7.30
C PHE A 109 -14.42 3.05 -8.14
N PRO A 110 -14.44 3.88 -9.19
CA PRO A 110 -13.25 4.09 -10.00
C PRO A 110 -12.19 4.84 -9.19
N GLN A 111 -10.97 4.32 -9.17
CA GLN A 111 -9.82 4.96 -8.56
C GLN A 111 -8.98 5.67 -9.63
N ASN A 112 -8.40 6.83 -9.29
CA ASN A 112 -7.57 7.61 -10.21
C ASN A 112 -6.10 7.24 -10.05
N PHE A 113 -5.46 6.85 -11.15
CA PHE A 113 -4.05 6.48 -11.20
C PHE A 113 -3.29 7.40 -12.15
N ARG A 114 -2.04 7.71 -11.79
CA ARG A 114 -1.07 8.30 -12.71
C ARG A 114 -0.18 7.19 -13.26
N ILE A 115 -0.28 6.93 -14.55
CA ILE A 115 0.55 5.95 -15.26
C ILE A 115 1.56 6.66 -16.15
N GLY A 116 2.77 6.13 -16.25
CA GLY A 116 3.85 6.76 -17.00
C GLY A 116 4.78 5.75 -17.65
N ASN A 117 5.34 6.10 -18.80
CA ASN A 117 6.41 5.35 -19.44
C ASN A 117 7.72 6.07 -19.17
N LYS A 118 8.49 5.59 -18.20
CA LYS A 118 9.77 6.22 -17.84
C LYS A 118 10.91 5.74 -18.75
N ASP A 119 10.95 4.44 -19.02
CA ASP A 119 12.19 3.77 -19.45
C ASP A 119 12.09 3.06 -20.80
N VAL A 120 10.89 2.88 -21.38
CA VAL A 120 10.73 2.13 -22.64
C VAL A 120 10.94 3.07 -23.82
N ALA A 121 12.17 3.09 -24.33
CA ALA A 121 12.67 3.98 -25.38
C ALA A 121 11.81 4.05 -26.65
N GLY A 122 11.08 2.98 -27.00
CA GLY A 122 10.19 2.95 -28.14
C GLY A 122 8.83 3.63 -27.91
N GLY A 123 8.44 3.85 -26.66
CA GLY A 123 7.05 4.10 -26.33
C GLY A 123 6.29 2.80 -26.02
N GLY A 124 5.00 2.93 -25.77
CA GLY A 124 4.10 1.80 -25.67
C GLY A 124 2.68 2.23 -25.36
N SER A 125 1.78 1.26 -25.27
CA SER A 125 0.36 1.46 -25.06
C SER A 125 -0.15 0.73 -23.82
N PHE A 126 -0.97 1.42 -23.04
CA PHE A 126 -1.70 0.84 -21.91
C PHE A 126 -3.08 0.35 -22.37
N TYR A 127 -3.48 -0.82 -21.87
CA TYR A 127 -4.79 -1.42 -22.11
C TYR A 127 -5.42 -1.82 -20.78
N ALA A 128 -6.71 -1.56 -20.59
CA ALA A 128 -7.48 -2.07 -19.47
C ALA A 128 -8.47 -3.13 -19.96
N ASN A 129 -8.41 -4.33 -19.40
CA ASN A 129 -9.22 -5.49 -19.79
C ASN A 129 -9.18 -5.70 -21.33
N GLY A 130 -8.00 -5.56 -21.92
CA GLY A 130 -7.77 -5.68 -23.37
C GLY A 130 -8.20 -4.47 -24.21
N LYS A 131 -8.83 -3.44 -23.63
CA LYS A 131 -9.22 -2.21 -24.33
C LYS A 131 -8.11 -1.16 -24.24
N HIS A 132 -7.70 -0.62 -25.38
CA HIS A 132 -6.71 0.47 -25.44
C HIS A 132 -7.16 1.68 -24.63
N LEU A 133 -6.27 2.20 -23.78
CA LEU A 133 -6.48 3.39 -22.97
C LEU A 133 -5.72 4.58 -23.55
N MET A 134 -4.40 4.46 -23.68
CA MET A 134 -3.52 5.54 -24.13
C MET A 134 -2.16 4.99 -24.55
N SER A 135 -1.45 5.77 -25.35
CA SER A 135 -0.06 5.51 -25.73
C SER A 135 0.85 6.59 -25.16
N LEU A 136 1.97 6.19 -24.56
CA LEU A 136 2.91 7.08 -23.90
C LEU A 136 4.33 6.90 -24.47
N ARG A 137 4.93 8.01 -24.92
CA ARG A 137 6.35 8.09 -25.27
C ARG A 137 7.23 8.06 -24.00
N PRO A 138 8.55 7.80 -24.13
CA PRO A 138 9.47 7.92 -23.02
C PRO A 138 9.34 9.28 -22.30
N GLY A 139 9.28 9.24 -20.98
CA GLY A 139 9.12 10.41 -20.11
C GLY A 139 7.70 10.95 -20.00
N GLN A 140 6.71 10.40 -20.72
CA GLN A 140 5.32 10.86 -20.63
C GLN A 140 4.54 10.14 -19.53
N SER A 141 3.54 10.85 -18.98
CA SER A 141 2.57 10.31 -18.02
C SER A 141 1.16 10.81 -18.34
N GLY A 142 0.16 10.03 -17.93
CA GLY A 142 -1.25 10.33 -18.06
C GLY A 142 -2.05 9.89 -16.83
N MET A 143 -3.23 10.47 -16.66
CA MET A 143 -4.18 10.07 -15.61
C MET A 143 -5.23 9.12 -16.19
N VAL A 144 -5.55 8.06 -15.47
CA VAL A 144 -6.63 7.11 -15.81
C VAL A 144 -7.51 6.87 -14.59
N SER A 145 -8.79 6.63 -14.81
CA SER A 145 -9.74 6.27 -13.77
C SER A 145 -10.21 4.84 -14.03
N LEU A 146 -9.84 3.90 -13.16
CA LEU A 146 -10.07 2.47 -13.36
C LEU A 146 -10.75 1.87 -12.10
N PRO A 147 -11.78 1.02 -12.26
CA PRO A 147 -12.38 0.33 -11.14
C PRO A 147 -11.45 -0.77 -10.59
N VAL A 148 -11.63 -1.08 -9.31
CA VAL A 148 -11.01 -2.26 -8.67
C VAL A 148 -11.35 -3.53 -9.47
N GLY A 149 -10.39 -4.43 -9.59
CA GLY A 149 -10.48 -5.66 -10.39
C GLY A 149 -10.04 -5.53 -11.85
N THR A 150 -9.75 -4.32 -12.33
CA THR A 150 -9.27 -4.10 -13.71
C THR A 150 -7.89 -4.72 -13.93
N SER A 151 -7.72 -5.52 -14.99
CA SER A 151 -6.40 -5.91 -15.51
C SER A 151 -5.86 -4.79 -16.40
N LEU A 152 -4.69 -4.27 -16.07
CA LEU A 152 -3.98 -3.25 -16.83
C LEU A 152 -2.74 -3.91 -17.46
N THR A 153 -2.55 -3.76 -18.76
CA THR A 153 -1.36 -4.25 -19.47
C THR A 153 -0.65 -3.12 -20.19
N PHE A 154 0.67 -3.12 -20.17
CA PHE A 154 1.51 -2.24 -21.00
C PHE A 154 2.18 -3.05 -22.11
N GLN A 155 1.93 -2.65 -23.35
CA GLN A 155 2.49 -3.29 -24.55
C GLN A 155 3.48 -2.35 -25.23
N SER A 156 4.58 -2.91 -25.74
CA SER A 156 5.48 -2.17 -26.63
C SER A 156 4.80 -1.85 -27.96
N ASP A 157 5.38 -0.93 -28.72
CA ASP A 157 4.91 -0.61 -30.08
C ASP A 157 4.95 -1.83 -31.04
N GLN A 158 5.67 -2.89 -30.69
CA GLN A 158 5.71 -4.16 -31.44
C GLN A 158 4.60 -5.14 -31.00
N GLY A 159 3.74 -4.76 -30.04
CA GLY A 159 2.66 -5.58 -29.51
C GLY A 159 3.09 -6.59 -28.43
N ALA A 160 4.34 -6.57 -27.98
CA ALA A 160 4.78 -7.43 -26.90
C ALA A 160 4.29 -6.90 -25.54
N ILE A 161 3.63 -7.74 -24.74
CA ILE A 161 3.24 -7.38 -23.38
C ILE A 161 4.51 -7.31 -22.52
N LEU A 162 4.83 -6.11 -22.04
CA LEU A 162 5.99 -5.87 -21.20
C LEU A 162 5.67 -5.98 -19.71
N LYS A 163 4.43 -5.65 -19.33
CA LYS A 163 3.99 -5.69 -17.93
C LYS A 163 2.47 -5.80 -17.82
N GLU A 164 2.02 -6.48 -16.78
CA GLU A 164 0.61 -6.61 -16.40
C GLU A 164 0.44 -6.30 -14.91
N TRP A 165 -0.68 -5.66 -14.56
CA TRP A 165 -1.08 -5.33 -13.21
C TRP A 165 -2.55 -5.69 -13.02
N LYS A 166 -2.90 -6.07 -11.79
CA LYS A 166 -4.30 -6.19 -11.36
C LYS A 166 -4.56 -5.11 -10.30
N ILE A 167 -5.52 -4.23 -10.58
CA ILE A 167 -5.92 -3.21 -9.61
C ILE A 167 -6.73 -3.90 -8.51
N VAL A 168 -6.24 -3.82 -7.27
CA VAL A 168 -6.86 -4.39 -6.07
C VAL A 168 -7.40 -3.28 -5.17
#